data_AF-A0A7W1BZW1-F1
#
_entry.id   AF-A0A7W1BZW1-F1
#
_cell.length_a   1.000
_cell.length_b   1.000
_cell.length_c   1.000
_cell.angle_alpha   90.00
_cell.angle_beta   90.00
_cell.angle_gamma   90.00
#
_symmetry.space_group_name_H-M   'P 1'
#
loop_
_entity.id
_entity.type
_entity.pdbx_description
1 polymer ?
#
loop_
_entity_poly.entity_id
_entity_poly.type
_entity_poly.pdbx_seq_one_letter_code
_entity_poly.pdbx_strand_id
1 'polypeptide(L)'
;MADFKSESLTGNESITITPSSSPALQPGTYFIAVANFGPGAASFTLTATVTGGQPTTNPIDNPGFFVRQHYLDFLNRVPDQAGLDFWTAQITSCGTDAGCIEVRRVNVSAAYFLSIEFQQTGYLVERLYKAAYGDANGTSTIGGAHQLPVPIVRSNDFLPDTQRIGNGVVVGQTGWETVLENNKQAFTAEFVQRSRFTMTFPSTMTTAQFVDNLNMNAGNPLSQAERDNLVNSGMTRAFTPPKRPKVFIRPSLSVHLHLC
;
A
#
# COMPACT_ATOMS: atom_id res chain seq x y z
N MET A 1 19.99 23.54 -20.32
CA MET A 1 19.15 24.60 -20.90
C MET A 1 17.93 24.71 -20.01
N ALA A 2 17.53 25.91 -19.58
CA ALA A 2 16.33 26.08 -18.75
C ALA A 2 15.11 26.28 -19.66
N ASP A 3 13.96 25.73 -19.27
CA ASP A 3 12.70 25.90 -20.02
C ASP A 3 12.17 27.34 -19.94
N PHE A 4 12.49 28.04 -18.85
CA PHE A 4 12.18 29.45 -18.62
C PHE A 4 13.39 30.16 -18.03
N LYS A 5 13.56 31.44 -18.37
CA LYS A 5 14.59 32.30 -17.79
C LYS A 5 14.14 33.76 -17.71
N SER A 6 14.64 34.47 -16.71
CA SER A 6 14.49 35.93 -16.54
C SER A 6 15.86 36.50 -16.23
N GLU A 7 16.23 37.58 -16.92
CA GLU A 7 17.51 38.27 -16.77
C GLU A 7 17.27 39.78 -16.87
N SER A 8 17.62 40.53 -15.80
CA SER A 8 17.50 41.98 -15.76
C SER A 8 18.63 42.63 -14.95
N LEU A 9 18.70 43.97 -15.03
CA LEU A 9 19.67 44.79 -14.29
C LEU A 9 19.18 45.20 -12.89
N THR A 10 17.94 44.89 -12.53
CA THR A 10 17.28 45.44 -11.33
C THR A 10 17.39 44.54 -10.10
N GLY A 11 17.99 43.35 -10.24
CA GLY A 11 18.20 42.37 -9.17
C GLY A 11 16.96 41.59 -8.73
N ASN A 12 15.78 41.98 -9.22
CA ASN A 12 14.51 41.29 -8.97
C ASN A 12 14.05 40.60 -10.26
N GLU A 13 14.08 39.26 -10.24
CA GLU A 13 13.63 38.43 -11.36
C GLU A 13 12.29 37.77 -11.03
N SER A 14 11.43 37.62 -12.03
CA SER A 14 10.15 36.92 -11.90
C SER A 14 9.87 36.07 -13.13
N ILE A 15 9.42 34.84 -12.90
CA ILE A 15 8.98 33.92 -13.94
C ILE A 15 7.58 33.44 -13.54
N THR A 16 6.61 33.63 -14.43
CA THR A 16 5.25 33.11 -14.28
C THR A 16 5.01 32.04 -15.34
N ILE A 17 4.74 30.81 -14.90
CA ILE A 17 4.40 29.69 -15.76
C ILE A 17 2.89 29.41 -15.63
N THR A 18 2.17 29.44 -16.73
CA THR A 18 0.73 29.20 -16.81
C THR A 18 0.41 28.01 -17.73
N PRO A 19 -0.82 27.48 -17.72
CA PRO A 19 -1.25 26.48 -18.70
C PRO A 19 -1.13 26.96 -20.17
N SER A 20 -1.04 28.28 -20.39
CA SER A 20 -0.87 28.90 -21.71
C SER A 20 0.59 29.29 -22.03
N SER A 21 1.54 29.03 -21.12
CA SER A 21 2.96 29.23 -21.39
C SER A 21 3.48 28.25 -22.45
N SER A 22 4.70 28.50 -22.96
CA SER A 22 5.42 27.58 -23.82
C SER A 22 6.83 27.36 -23.25
N PRO A 23 7.13 26.16 -22.69
CA PRO A 23 6.24 25.01 -22.48
C PRO A 23 5.03 25.32 -21.58
N ALA A 24 3.92 24.59 -21.70
CA ALA A 24 2.77 24.80 -20.80
C ALA A 24 3.09 24.33 -19.37
N LEU A 25 2.43 24.89 -18.35
CA LEU A 25 2.48 24.34 -16.99
C LEU A 25 1.98 22.87 -17.00
N GLN A 26 2.77 21.95 -16.44
CA GLN A 26 2.48 20.51 -16.40
C GLN A 26 2.60 19.97 -14.97
N PRO A 27 1.91 18.87 -14.63
CA PRO A 27 2.18 18.14 -13.40
C PRO A 27 3.62 17.63 -13.38
N GLY A 28 4.37 17.89 -12.29
CA GLY A 28 5.75 17.41 -12.19
C GLY A 28 6.57 18.08 -11.09
N THR A 29 7.85 17.72 -11.03
CA THR A 29 8.84 18.38 -10.17
C THR A 29 9.49 19.52 -10.95
N TYR A 30 9.52 20.71 -10.35
CA TYR A 30 10.17 21.89 -10.91
C TYR A 30 11.48 22.17 -10.18
N PHE A 31 12.54 22.46 -10.94
CA PHE A 31 13.84 22.85 -10.40
C PHE A 31 14.09 24.33 -10.69
N ILE A 32 14.56 25.07 -9.69
CA ILE A 32 14.89 26.49 -9.84
C ILE A 32 16.37 26.67 -9.53
N ALA A 33 17.07 27.38 -10.40
CA ALA A 33 18.49 27.70 -10.24
C ALA A 33 18.68 29.22 -10.34
N VAL A 34 19.58 29.75 -9.51
CA VAL A 34 19.98 31.16 -9.52
C VAL A 34 21.46 31.22 -9.87
N ALA A 35 21.82 32.07 -10.83
CA ALA A 35 23.20 32.29 -11.25
C ALA A 35 23.67 33.70 -10.84
N ASN A 36 24.82 33.78 -10.17
CA ASN A 36 25.45 35.04 -9.79
C ASN A 36 26.64 35.34 -10.73
N PHE A 37 26.52 36.38 -11.54
CA PHE A 37 27.58 36.85 -12.44
C PHE A 37 28.34 38.08 -11.91
N GLY A 38 28.06 38.49 -10.66
CA GLY A 38 28.77 39.58 -9.99
C GLY A 38 30.15 39.16 -9.46
N PRO A 39 31.04 40.13 -9.16
CA PRO A 39 32.42 39.85 -8.75
C PRO A 39 32.57 39.32 -7.31
N GLY A 40 31.48 39.09 -6.57
CA GLY A 40 31.51 38.70 -5.16
C GLY A 40 30.32 37.85 -4.73
N ALA A 41 30.36 37.36 -3.49
CA ALA A 41 29.27 36.59 -2.89
C ALA A 41 28.01 37.45 -2.74
N ALA A 42 26.85 36.86 -3.04
CA ALA A 42 25.55 37.49 -2.93
C ALA A 42 24.56 36.57 -2.21
N SER A 43 23.61 37.16 -1.49
CA SER A 43 22.49 36.44 -0.87
C SER A 43 21.23 36.67 -1.69
N PHE A 44 20.50 35.60 -1.98
CA PHE A 44 19.25 35.63 -2.73
C PHE A 44 18.12 35.06 -1.89
N THR A 45 16.92 35.64 -2.01
CA THR A 45 15.70 35.06 -1.48
C THR A 45 14.90 34.49 -2.64
N LEU A 46 14.55 33.20 -2.54
CA LEU A 46 13.71 32.53 -3.53
C LEU A 46 12.32 32.32 -2.94
N THR A 47 11.30 32.79 -3.64
CA THR A 47 9.90 32.55 -3.29
C THR A 47 9.20 31.85 -4.46
N ALA A 48 8.75 30.61 -4.23
CA ALA A 48 7.91 29.89 -5.16
C ALA A 48 6.47 29.92 -4.65
N THR A 49 5.57 30.51 -5.42
CA THR A 49 4.14 30.54 -5.11
C THR A 49 3.39 29.70 -6.15
N VAL A 50 2.69 28.67 -5.68
CA VAL A 50 1.79 27.88 -6.53
C VAL A 50 0.37 28.38 -6.32
N THR A 51 -0.12 29.17 -7.27
CA THR A 51 -1.52 29.59 -7.33
C THR A 51 -2.29 28.62 -8.23
N GLY A 52 -2.86 27.58 -7.61
CA GLY A 52 -3.97 26.81 -8.15
C GLY A 52 -5.18 27.08 -7.27
N GLY A 53 -6.36 27.28 -7.86
CA GLY A 53 -7.58 27.39 -7.07
C GLY A 53 -7.69 26.18 -6.14
N GLN A 54 -8.13 26.39 -4.90
CA GLN A 54 -8.70 25.30 -4.10
C GLN A 54 -9.59 24.48 -5.04
N PRO A 55 -9.40 23.16 -5.17
CA PRO A 55 -10.27 22.34 -6.00
C PRO A 55 -11.72 22.67 -5.64
N THR A 56 -12.48 23.23 -6.58
CA THR A 56 -13.90 23.55 -6.33
C THR A 56 -14.74 22.28 -6.21
N THR A 57 -14.13 21.12 -6.49
CA THR A 57 -14.64 19.76 -6.35
C THR A 57 -13.61 18.90 -5.65
N ASN A 58 -14.04 17.83 -4.98
CA ASN A 58 -13.11 16.91 -4.34
C ASN A 58 -12.31 16.16 -5.43
N PRO A 59 -10.96 16.12 -5.39
CA PRO A 59 -10.17 15.41 -6.40
C PRO A 59 -10.57 13.94 -6.58
N ILE A 60 -11.10 13.30 -5.54
CA ILE A 60 -11.59 11.93 -5.58
C ILE A 60 -12.78 11.72 -6.54
N ASP A 61 -13.43 12.80 -6.98
CA ASP A 61 -14.52 12.74 -7.97
C ASP A 61 -14.00 12.63 -9.41
N ASN A 62 -12.72 12.94 -9.65
CA ASN A 62 -12.09 12.65 -10.93
C ASN A 62 -11.76 11.15 -11.00
N PRO A 63 -12.27 10.39 -12.00
CA PRO A 63 -12.04 8.95 -12.08
C PRO A 63 -10.56 8.55 -12.18
N GLY A 64 -9.75 9.32 -12.92
CA GLY A 64 -8.31 9.04 -13.04
C GLY A 64 -7.57 9.26 -11.72
N PHE A 65 -7.93 10.31 -10.97
CA PHE A 65 -7.40 10.53 -9.62
C PHE A 65 -7.84 9.42 -8.65
N PHE A 66 -9.12 9.04 -8.68
CA PHE A 66 -9.68 7.95 -7.87
C PHE A 66 -8.90 6.65 -8.07
N VAL A 67 -8.66 6.26 -9.33
CA VAL A 67 -7.90 5.06 -9.69
C VAL A 67 -6.44 5.17 -9.26
N ARG A 68 -5.78 6.31 -9.52
CA ARG A 68 -4.40 6.53 -9.07
C ARG A 68 -4.28 6.40 -7.55
N GLN A 69 -5.26 6.90 -6.80
CA GLN A 69 -5.27 6.80 -5.34
C GLN A 69 -5.41 5.34 -4.89
N HIS A 70 -6.22 4.52 -5.56
CA HIS A 70 -6.32 3.08 -5.26
C HIS A 70 -5.01 2.32 -5.49
N TYR A 71 -4.29 2.63 -6.57
CA TYR A 71 -2.96 2.08 -6.81
C TYR A 71 -1.98 2.40 -5.67
N LEU A 72 -2.02 3.63 -5.15
CA LEU A 72 -1.16 4.03 -4.04
C LEU A 72 -1.57 3.36 -2.72
N ASP A 73 -2.86 3.36 -2.40
CA ASP A 73 -3.37 2.90 -1.11
C ASP A 73 -3.34 1.38 -0.96
N PHE A 74 -3.72 0.65 -2.01
CA PHE A 74 -3.74 -0.81 -1.98
C PHE A 74 -2.41 -1.40 -2.44
N LEU A 75 -1.78 -0.84 -3.47
CA LEU A 75 -0.67 -1.48 -4.17
C LEU A 75 0.69 -0.84 -3.90
N ASN A 76 0.73 0.30 -3.18
CA ASN A 76 1.96 1.05 -2.88
C ASN A 76 2.80 1.38 -4.13
N ARG A 77 2.14 1.59 -5.27
CA ARG A 77 2.81 1.96 -6.53
C ARG A 77 1.95 2.89 -7.36
N VAL A 78 2.55 3.56 -8.33
CA VAL A 78 1.80 4.27 -9.36
C VAL A 78 1.28 3.29 -10.42
N PRO A 79 0.13 3.58 -11.05
CA PRO A 79 -0.33 2.78 -12.18
C PRO A 79 0.64 2.88 -13.36
N ASP A 80 0.77 1.78 -14.11
CA ASP A 80 1.17 1.88 -15.50
C ASP A 80 0.02 2.47 -16.34
N GLN A 81 0.35 3.01 -17.53
CA GLN A 81 -0.63 3.72 -18.35
C GLN A 81 -1.83 2.82 -18.73
N ALA A 82 -1.59 1.57 -19.09
CA ALA A 82 -2.65 0.64 -19.50
C ALA A 82 -3.61 0.32 -18.34
N GLY A 83 -3.07 0.11 -17.13
CA GLY A 83 -3.85 -0.07 -15.92
C GLY A 83 -4.67 1.16 -15.55
N LEU A 84 -4.06 2.36 -15.60
CA LEU A 84 -4.78 3.62 -15.36
C LEU A 84 -5.96 3.77 -16.34
N ASP A 85 -5.72 3.57 -17.64
CA ASP A 85 -6.73 3.73 -18.68
C ASP A 85 -7.87 2.73 -18.51
N PHE A 86 -7.54 1.45 -18.27
CA PHE A 86 -8.52 0.39 -18.11
C PHE A 86 -9.47 0.65 -16.93
N TRP A 87 -8.93 0.94 -15.74
CA TRP A 87 -9.73 1.16 -14.54
C TRP A 87 -10.49 2.49 -14.59
N THR A 88 -9.90 3.52 -15.19
CA THR A 88 -10.60 4.81 -15.43
C THR A 88 -11.80 4.58 -16.33
N ALA A 89 -11.64 3.81 -17.41
CA ALA A 89 -12.70 3.50 -18.36
C ALA A 89 -13.89 2.75 -17.72
N GLN A 90 -13.66 1.96 -16.66
CA GLN A 90 -14.76 1.30 -15.94
C GLN A 90 -15.75 2.33 -15.37
N ILE A 91 -15.25 3.45 -14.87
CA ILE A 91 -16.08 4.51 -14.27
C ILE A 91 -16.62 5.45 -15.36
N THR A 92 -15.77 5.90 -16.30
CA THR A 92 -16.19 6.85 -17.32
C THR A 92 -17.20 6.27 -18.31
N SER A 93 -17.29 4.94 -18.44
CA SER A 93 -18.32 4.27 -19.24
C SER A 93 -19.76 4.59 -18.82
N CYS A 94 -19.96 5.09 -17.60
CA CYS A 94 -21.27 5.53 -17.09
C CYS A 94 -21.73 6.91 -17.60
N GLY A 95 -20.86 7.67 -18.27
CA GLY A 95 -21.18 9.05 -18.66
C GLY A 95 -21.51 9.92 -17.44
N THR A 96 -22.75 10.43 -17.37
CA THR A 96 -23.24 11.30 -16.28
C THR A 96 -24.24 10.59 -15.34
N ASP A 97 -24.45 9.29 -15.49
CA ASP A 97 -25.36 8.53 -14.62
C ASP A 97 -24.72 8.35 -13.23
N ALA A 98 -25.25 9.09 -12.24
CA ALA A 98 -24.75 9.08 -10.88
C ALA A 98 -24.86 7.70 -10.19
N GLY A 99 -25.94 6.96 -10.45
CA GLY A 99 -26.13 5.63 -9.86
C GLY A 99 -25.14 4.61 -10.44
N CYS A 100 -24.93 4.68 -11.76
CA CYS A 100 -23.91 3.86 -12.42
C CYS A 100 -22.50 4.19 -11.89
N ILE A 101 -22.15 5.47 -11.75
CA ILE A 101 -20.84 5.91 -11.24
C ILE A 101 -20.60 5.38 -9.83
N GLU A 102 -21.59 5.47 -8.94
CA GLU A 102 -21.49 4.95 -7.57
C GLU A 102 -21.15 3.45 -7.57
N VAL A 103 -21.94 2.65 -8.29
CA VAL A 103 -21.73 1.19 -8.40
C VAL A 103 -20.36 0.87 -9.00
N ARG A 104 -19.93 1.59 -10.04
CA ARG A 104 -18.61 1.38 -10.64
C ARG A 104 -17.47 1.72 -9.69
N ARG A 105 -17.59 2.80 -8.90
CA ARG A 105 -16.57 3.13 -7.88
C ARG A 105 -16.47 2.05 -6.82
N VAL A 106 -17.60 1.54 -6.31
CA VAL A 106 -17.63 0.40 -5.37
C VAL A 106 -16.94 -0.82 -5.97
N ASN A 107 -17.27 -1.17 -7.21
CA ASN A 107 -16.68 -2.33 -7.89
C ASN A 107 -15.18 -2.18 -8.14
N VAL A 108 -14.73 -0.99 -8.55
CA VAL A 108 -13.29 -0.70 -8.71
C VAL A 108 -12.58 -0.83 -7.37
N SER A 109 -13.09 -0.20 -6.30
CA SER A 109 -12.52 -0.34 -4.95
C SER A 109 -12.42 -1.79 -4.49
N ALA A 110 -13.50 -2.56 -4.68
CA ALA A 110 -13.53 -3.98 -4.35
C ALA A 110 -12.50 -4.78 -5.16
N ALA A 111 -12.31 -4.46 -6.45
CA ALA A 111 -11.33 -5.14 -7.29
C ALA A 111 -9.89 -4.96 -6.77
N TYR A 112 -9.50 -3.76 -6.32
CA TYR A 112 -8.19 -3.55 -5.70
C TYR A 112 -8.04 -4.31 -4.38
N PHE A 113 -9.05 -4.22 -3.51
CA PHE A 113 -9.03 -4.91 -2.21
C PHE A 113 -8.99 -6.44 -2.34
N LEU A 114 -9.67 -7.00 -3.35
CA LEU A 114 -9.70 -8.44 -3.59
C LEU A 114 -8.58 -8.92 -4.53
N SER A 115 -7.79 -8.01 -5.08
CA SER A 115 -6.71 -8.34 -6.01
C SER A 115 -5.67 -9.25 -5.36
N ILE A 116 -5.06 -10.13 -6.16
CA ILE A 116 -3.95 -10.98 -5.71
C ILE A 116 -2.84 -10.12 -5.10
N GLU A 117 -2.56 -8.97 -5.71
CA GLU A 117 -1.49 -8.08 -5.27
C GLU A 117 -1.73 -7.58 -3.84
N PHE A 118 -2.90 -7.05 -3.52
CA PHE A 118 -3.21 -6.64 -2.14
C PHE A 118 -3.35 -7.84 -1.19
N GLN A 119 -4.01 -8.91 -1.63
CA GLN A 119 -4.23 -10.11 -0.81
C GLN A 119 -2.93 -10.78 -0.38
N GLN A 120 -1.88 -10.68 -1.20
CA GLN A 120 -0.57 -11.28 -0.97
C GLN A 120 0.49 -10.30 -0.45
N THR A 121 0.14 -9.02 -0.29
CA THR A 121 1.00 -7.97 0.28
C THR A 121 0.36 -7.42 1.56
N GLY A 122 -0.47 -6.37 1.47
CA GLY A 122 -1.04 -5.67 2.63
C GLY A 122 -1.89 -6.60 3.52
N TYR A 123 -2.76 -7.42 2.94
CA TYR A 123 -3.55 -8.36 3.72
C TYR A 123 -2.74 -9.55 4.26
N LEU A 124 -1.60 -9.87 3.64
CA LEU A 124 -0.67 -10.83 4.23
C LEU A 124 0.02 -10.25 5.47
N VAL A 125 0.42 -8.98 5.43
CA VAL A 125 1.00 -8.27 6.59
C VAL A 125 0.00 -8.26 7.74
N GLU A 126 -1.23 -7.79 7.52
CA GLU A 126 -2.26 -7.76 8.57
C GLU A 126 -2.42 -9.13 9.23
N ARG A 127 -2.58 -10.21 8.44
CA ARG A 127 -2.75 -11.56 8.98
C ARG A 127 -1.52 -12.09 9.72
N LEU A 128 -0.30 -11.73 9.30
CA LEU A 128 0.91 -12.09 10.02
C LEU A 128 0.96 -11.41 11.40
N TYR A 129 0.58 -10.13 11.48
CA TYR A 129 0.46 -9.44 12.76
C TYR A 129 -0.66 -10.00 13.62
N LYS A 130 -1.82 -10.33 13.03
CA LYS A 130 -2.91 -11.02 13.73
C LYS A 130 -2.44 -12.34 14.31
N ALA A 131 -1.82 -13.21 13.53
CA ALA A 131 -1.33 -14.51 14.01
C ALA A 131 -0.27 -14.34 15.12
N ALA A 132 0.62 -13.36 15.00
CA ALA A 132 1.67 -13.12 15.99
C ALA A 132 1.16 -12.49 17.30
N TYR A 133 0.18 -11.59 17.24
CA TYR A 133 -0.17 -10.73 18.37
C TYR A 133 -1.65 -10.71 18.76
N GLY A 134 -2.51 -11.37 17.99
CA GLY A 134 -3.96 -11.40 18.20
C GLY A 134 -4.64 -10.09 17.78
N ASP A 135 -5.82 -9.88 18.38
CA ASP A 135 -6.67 -8.72 18.17
C ASP A 135 -6.74 -7.83 19.43
N ALA A 136 -7.02 -6.54 19.22
CA ALA A 136 -7.49 -5.58 20.21
C ALA A 136 -8.96 -5.22 19.95
N ASN A 137 -9.59 -4.54 20.90
CA ASN A 137 -10.95 -4.02 20.72
C ASN A 137 -10.91 -2.68 19.98
N GLY A 138 -11.47 -2.64 18.76
CA GLY A 138 -11.71 -1.43 18.00
C GLY A 138 -13.17 -0.99 18.07
N THR A 139 -13.40 0.31 18.01
CA THR A 139 -14.76 0.89 17.96
C THR A 139 -15.20 1.08 16.51
N SER A 140 -16.40 0.60 16.18
CA SER A 140 -17.08 0.89 14.91
C SER A 140 -18.40 1.60 15.18
N THR A 141 -18.74 2.53 14.29
CA THR A 141 -20.04 3.23 14.28
C THR A 141 -20.92 2.81 13.10
N ILE A 142 -20.42 1.93 12.22
CA ILE A 142 -21.16 1.43 11.06
C ILE A 142 -22.30 0.55 11.57
N GLY A 143 -23.55 0.91 11.27
CA GLY A 143 -24.71 0.17 11.77
C GLY A 143 -24.95 0.35 13.28
N GLY A 144 -24.37 1.38 13.91
CA GLY A 144 -24.48 1.66 15.34
C GLY A 144 -23.16 1.44 16.09
N ALA A 145 -23.03 2.02 17.28
CA ALA A 145 -21.80 1.92 18.07
C ALA A 145 -21.63 0.50 18.63
N HIS A 146 -20.54 -0.16 18.25
CA HIS A 146 -20.18 -1.49 18.73
C HIS A 146 -18.66 -1.69 18.73
N GLN A 147 -18.20 -2.75 19.40
CA GLN A 147 -16.79 -3.15 19.41
C GLN A 147 -16.56 -4.28 18.40
N LEU A 148 -15.42 -4.28 17.74
CA LEU A 148 -14.97 -5.31 16.83
C LEU A 148 -13.54 -5.74 17.18
N PRO A 149 -13.19 -7.03 17.04
CA PRO A 149 -11.80 -7.47 17.09
C PRO A 149 -11.01 -6.87 15.92
N VAL A 150 -9.89 -6.20 16.22
CA VAL A 150 -9.00 -5.57 15.24
C VAL A 150 -7.57 -6.06 15.45
N PRO A 151 -6.90 -6.60 14.42
CA PRO A 151 -5.51 -7.04 14.49
C PRO A 151 -4.57 -6.00 15.10
N ILE A 152 -3.65 -6.44 15.98
CA ILE A 152 -2.69 -5.52 16.63
C ILE A 152 -1.52 -5.19 15.68
N VAL A 153 -1.80 -4.38 14.67
CA VAL A 153 -0.82 -3.81 13.72
C VAL A 153 -0.76 -2.29 13.87
N ARG A 154 0.44 -1.71 13.88
CA ARG A 154 0.63 -0.26 13.98
C ARG A 154 0.76 0.33 12.57
N SER A 155 0.32 1.56 12.35
CA SER A 155 0.49 2.25 11.06
C SER A 155 1.95 2.28 10.60
N ASN A 156 2.87 2.56 11.53
CA ASN A 156 4.32 2.59 11.28
C ASN A 156 4.92 1.20 11.01
N ASP A 157 4.20 0.12 11.30
CA ASP A 157 4.59 -1.25 10.97
C ASP A 157 3.99 -1.66 9.61
N PHE A 158 2.71 -1.37 9.40
CA PHE A 158 1.93 -1.85 8.26
C PHE A 158 2.46 -1.38 6.90
N LEU A 159 2.67 -0.07 6.74
CA LEU A 159 3.06 0.48 5.43
C LEU A 159 4.45 0.03 5.01
N PRO A 160 5.50 0.12 5.85
CA PRO A 160 6.84 -0.35 5.47
C PRO A 160 6.88 -1.86 5.19
N ASP A 161 6.15 -2.66 5.97
CA ASP A 161 6.12 -4.12 5.77
C ASP A 161 5.38 -4.49 4.48
N THR A 162 4.29 -3.78 4.16
CA THR A 162 3.56 -3.96 2.90
C THR A 162 4.44 -3.61 1.71
N GLN A 163 5.18 -2.50 1.79
CA GLN A 163 6.12 -2.08 0.75
C GLN A 163 7.25 -3.09 0.55
N ARG A 164 7.76 -3.71 1.62
CA ARG A 164 8.78 -4.76 1.51
C ARG A 164 8.27 -5.99 0.77
N ILE A 165 7.05 -6.45 1.04
CA ILE A 165 6.48 -7.60 0.33
C ILE A 165 6.15 -7.23 -1.12
N GLY A 166 5.61 -6.03 -1.37
CA GLY A 166 5.21 -5.55 -2.69
C GLY A 166 6.36 -5.04 -3.58
N ASN A 167 7.59 -4.95 -3.08
CA ASN A 167 8.69 -4.33 -3.81
C ASN A 167 8.97 -5.04 -5.15
N GLY A 168 8.81 -4.32 -6.26
CA GLY A 168 9.01 -4.86 -7.61
C GLY A 168 7.93 -5.86 -8.07
N VAL A 169 6.82 -5.99 -7.34
CA VAL A 169 5.71 -6.87 -7.71
C VAL A 169 4.72 -6.11 -8.58
N VAL A 170 4.50 -6.60 -9.79
CA VAL A 170 3.38 -6.20 -10.65
C VAL A 170 2.74 -7.48 -11.17
N VAL A 171 1.54 -7.79 -10.67
CA VAL A 171 0.86 -9.04 -11.03
C VAL A 171 0.59 -9.08 -12.53
N GLY A 172 0.98 -10.19 -13.18
CA GLY A 172 0.86 -10.39 -14.62
C GLY A 172 2.12 -10.06 -15.43
N GLN A 173 3.14 -9.42 -14.84
CA GLN A 173 4.44 -9.26 -15.50
C GLN A 173 5.27 -10.55 -15.40
N THR A 174 6.05 -10.88 -16.42
CA THR A 174 6.87 -12.11 -16.41
C THR A 174 7.74 -12.23 -15.15
N GLY A 175 7.57 -13.31 -14.39
CA GLY A 175 8.37 -13.62 -13.20
C GLY A 175 7.89 -12.98 -11.89
N TRP A 176 6.75 -12.30 -11.88
CA TRP A 176 6.20 -11.63 -10.69
C TRP A 176 5.98 -12.57 -9.50
N GLU A 177 5.61 -13.83 -9.74
CA GLU A 177 5.39 -14.82 -8.68
C GLU A 177 6.68 -15.12 -7.90
N THR A 178 7.80 -15.23 -8.61
CA THR A 178 9.11 -15.49 -8.01
C THR A 178 9.58 -14.30 -7.18
N VAL A 179 9.38 -13.07 -7.68
CA VAL A 179 9.69 -11.84 -6.93
C VAL A 179 8.88 -11.79 -5.64
N LEU A 180 7.56 -11.99 -5.75
CA LEU A 180 6.66 -11.97 -4.60
C LEU A 180 7.03 -13.03 -3.56
N GLU A 181 7.32 -14.26 -4.00
CA GLU A 181 7.69 -15.35 -3.11
C GLU A 181 9.02 -15.08 -2.38
N ASN A 182 10.03 -14.58 -3.10
CA ASN A 182 11.31 -14.18 -2.49
C ASN A 182 11.11 -13.07 -1.45
N ASN A 183 10.30 -12.05 -1.76
CA ASN A 183 10.00 -10.96 -0.83
C ASN A 183 9.31 -11.47 0.44
N LYS A 184 8.34 -12.38 0.32
CA LYS A 184 7.65 -12.99 1.46
C LYS A 184 8.60 -13.77 2.37
N GLN A 185 9.48 -14.57 1.78
CA GLN A 185 10.46 -15.35 2.54
C GLN A 185 11.42 -14.44 3.29
N ALA A 186 12.00 -13.44 2.61
CA ALA A 186 12.90 -12.46 3.21
C ALA A 186 12.21 -11.69 4.35
N PHE A 187 11.00 -11.20 4.10
CA PHE A 187 10.21 -10.49 5.11
C PHE A 187 9.94 -11.36 6.34
N THR A 188 9.44 -12.59 6.14
CA THR A 188 9.08 -13.47 7.25
C THR A 188 10.31 -13.88 8.06
N ALA A 189 11.44 -14.12 7.40
CA ALA A 189 12.71 -14.44 8.06
C ALA A 189 13.18 -13.30 8.96
N GLU A 190 13.00 -12.04 8.56
CA GLU A 190 13.32 -10.88 9.41
C GLU A 190 12.26 -10.68 10.51
N PHE A 191 10.97 -10.81 10.17
CA PHE A 191 9.85 -10.55 11.07
C PHE A 191 9.96 -11.35 12.36
N VAL A 192 10.30 -12.64 12.27
CA VAL A 192 10.43 -13.54 13.44
C VAL A 192 11.65 -13.22 14.32
N GLN A 193 12.60 -12.42 13.82
CA GLN A 193 13.77 -11.97 14.58
C GLN A 193 13.55 -10.64 15.30
N ARG A 194 12.45 -9.93 15.02
CA ARG A 194 12.14 -8.64 15.65
C ARG A 194 11.98 -8.81 17.16
N SER A 195 12.41 -7.80 17.93
CA SER A 195 12.35 -7.81 19.40
C SER A 195 10.93 -8.08 19.92
N ARG A 196 9.91 -7.46 19.31
CA ARG A 196 8.50 -7.69 19.66
C ARG A 196 8.12 -9.17 19.50
N PHE A 197 8.50 -9.81 18.39
CA PHE A 197 8.20 -11.21 18.14
C PHE A 197 8.95 -12.13 19.10
N THR A 198 10.25 -11.89 19.32
CA THR A 198 11.09 -12.72 20.18
C THR A 198 10.78 -12.58 21.67
N MET A 199 10.25 -11.44 22.10
CA MET A 199 9.68 -11.23 23.43
C MET A 199 8.33 -11.95 23.61
N THR A 200 7.47 -11.94 22.60
CA THR A 200 6.18 -12.67 22.62
C THR A 200 6.39 -14.19 22.61
N PHE A 201 7.34 -14.69 21.82
CA PHE A 201 7.60 -16.11 21.64
C PHE A 201 9.02 -16.50 22.08
N PRO A 202 9.35 -16.50 23.39
CA PRO A 202 10.69 -16.81 23.91
C PRO A 202 11.21 -18.20 23.47
N SER A 203 12.52 -18.42 23.43
CA SER A 203 13.11 -19.71 23.00
C SER A 203 12.86 -20.83 24.00
N THR A 204 12.46 -20.45 25.22
CA THR A 204 12.02 -21.36 26.27
C THR A 204 10.58 -21.83 26.07
N MET A 205 9.82 -21.24 25.15
CA MET A 205 8.47 -21.68 24.80
C MET A 205 8.55 -23.03 24.07
N THR A 206 7.68 -23.97 24.46
CA THR A 206 7.61 -25.27 23.79
C THR A 206 7.00 -25.14 22.40
N THR A 207 7.32 -26.08 21.51
CA THR A 207 6.76 -26.15 20.15
C THR A 207 5.23 -26.18 20.16
N ALA A 208 4.64 -26.95 21.09
CA ALA A 208 3.19 -27.02 21.28
C ALA A 208 2.60 -25.64 21.62
N GLN A 209 3.15 -24.96 22.63
CA GLN A 209 2.70 -23.62 23.02
C GLN A 209 2.85 -22.61 21.90
N PHE A 210 3.93 -22.69 21.11
CA PHE A 210 4.14 -21.79 19.98
C PHE A 210 3.06 -21.97 18.90
N VAL A 211 2.82 -23.22 18.47
CA VAL A 211 1.79 -23.54 17.47
C VAL A 211 0.39 -23.18 17.97
N ASP A 212 0.08 -23.50 19.22
CA ASP A 212 -1.25 -23.24 19.80
C ASP A 212 -1.53 -21.74 19.94
N ASN A 213 -0.54 -20.93 20.34
CA ASN A 213 -0.69 -19.47 20.40
C ASN A 213 -0.97 -18.86 19.02
N LEU A 214 -0.19 -19.25 18.00
CA LEU A 214 -0.41 -18.76 16.62
C LEU A 214 -1.78 -19.20 16.08
N ASN A 215 -2.17 -20.46 16.31
CA ASN A 215 -3.46 -20.98 15.87
C ASN A 215 -4.61 -20.24 16.54
N MET A 216 -4.55 -20.05 17.86
CA MET A 216 -5.56 -19.32 18.62
C MET A 216 -5.73 -17.88 18.12
N ASN A 217 -4.62 -17.15 17.96
CA ASN A 217 -4.63 -15.79 17.44
C ASN A 217 -5.20 -15.70 16.01
N ALA A 218 -4.95 -16.72 15.18
CA ALA A 218 -5.49 -16.81 13.83
C ALA A 218 -6.96 -17.25 13.77
N GLY A 219 -7.63 -17.47 14.91
CA GLY A 219 -9.04 -17.91 14.96
C GLY A 219 -9.22 -19.42 14.87
N ASN A 220 -8.23 -20.20 15.28
CA ASN A 220 -8.19 -21.67 15.27
C ASN A 220 -8.45 -22.31 13.88
N PRO A 221 -7.76 -21.90 12.81
CA PRO A 221 -7.96 -22.47 11.48
C PRO A 221 -7.44 -23.90 11.31
N LEU A 222 -6.55 -24.37 12.17
CA LEU A 222 -5.97 -25.72 12.08
C LEU A 222 -6.88 -26.79 12.67
N SER A 223 -7.00 -27.91 11.95
CA SER A 223 -7.47 -29.16 12.55
C SER A 223 -6.46 -29.73 13.54
N GLN A 224 -6.91 -30.63 14.42
CA GLN A 224 -6.04 -31.32 15.37
C GLN A 224 -4.85 -32.02 14.70
N ALA A 225 -5.10 -32.71 13.57
CA ALA A 225 -4.05 -33.40 12.83
C ALA A 225 -3.02 -32.44 12.22
N GLU A 226 -3.45 -31.29 11.68
CA GLU A 226 -2.53 -30.27 11.16
C GLU A 226 -1.67 -29.67 12.28
N ARG A 227 -2.29 -29.38 13.42
CA ARG A 227 -1.61 -28.89 14.62
C ARG A 227 -0.57 -29.90 15.11
N ASP A 228 -0.92 -31.17 15.24
CA ASP A 228 0.01 -32.21 15.71
C ASP A 228 1.17 -32.42 14.73
N ASN A 229 0.93 -32.33 13.42
CA ASN A 229 1.99 -32.37 12.41
C ASN A 229 2.98 -31.21 12.54
N LEU A 230 2.51 -30.00 12.86
CA LEU A 230 3.39 -28.83 13.07
C LEU A 230 4.19 -28.94 14.37
N VAL A 231 3.58 -29.47 15.43
CA VAL A 231 4.30 -29.73 16.68
C VAL A 231 5.36 -30.81 16.48
N ASN A 232 5.03 -31.90 15.78
CA ASN A 232 5.96 -32.99 15.51
C ASN A 232 7.09 -32.59 14.54
N SER A 233 6.88 -31.59 13.67
CA SER A 233 7.95 -31.07 12.80
C SER A 233 8.98 -30.22 13.54
N GLY A 234 8.74 -29.89 14.82
CA GLY A 234 9.62 -29.02 15.59
C GLY A 234 9.49 -27.54 15.21
N MET A 235 8.32 -27.12 14.72
CA MET A 235 8.07 -25.72 14.35
C MET A 235 8.22 -24.79 15.57
N THR A 236 9.36 -24.12 15.65
CA THR A 236 9.64 -23.10 16.66
C THR A 236 9.91 -21.76 15.99
N ARG A 237 9.98 -20.70 16.77
CA ARG A 237 10.41 -19.38 16.27
C ARG A 237 11.81 -19.37 15.61
N ALA A 238 12.65 -20.37 15.89
CA ALA A 238 13.99 -20.49 15.31
C ALA A 238 13.99 -21.18 13.94
N PHE A 239 12.84 -21.68 13.47
CA PHE A 239 12.76 -22.40 12.22
C PHE A 239 12.75 -21.44 11.02
N THR A 240 13.84 -21.44 10.25
CA THR A 240 13.91 -20.84 8.91
C THR A 240 12.89 -21.51 7.97
N PRO A 241 12.13 -20.76 7.16
CA PRO A 241 11.07 -21.31 6.34
C PRO A 241 11.63 -22.36 5.35
N PRO A 242 10.91 -23.47 5.11
CA PRO A 242 11.28 -24.39 4.04
C PRO A 242 11.03 -23.71 2.69
N LYS A 243 11.76 -24.14 1.64
CA LYS A 243 11.72 -23.64 0.25
C LYS A 243 10.35 -23.63 -0.45
N ARG A 244 9.27 -24.01 0.26
CA ARG A 244 7.88 -23.79 -0.13
C ARG A 244 7.11 -23.47 1.17
N PRO A 245 6.74 -22.21 1.44
CA PRO A 245 5.78 -21.96 2.48
C PRO A 245 4.49 -22.68 2.07
N LYS A 246 4.08 -23.68 2.85
CA LYS A 246 2.66 -23.98 2.96
C LYS A 246 2.06 -22.77 3.65
N VAL A 247 1.72 -21.80 2.81
CA VAL A 247 1.02 -20.58 3.14
C VAL A 247 -0.07 -20.93 4.17
N PHE A 248 0.02 -20.35 5.37
CA PHE A 248 -0.93 -20.52 6.49
C PHE A 248 -2.30 -19.86 6.21
N ILE A 249 -2.61 -19.69 4.93
CA ILE A 249 -3.76 -18.96 4.43
C ILE A 249 -4.45 -19.91 3.45
N ARG A 250 -5.57 -20.48 3.89
CA ARG A 250 -6.54 -20.99 2.93
C ARG A 250 -7.06 -19.80 2.11
N PRO A 251 -6.97 -19.83 0.78
CA PRO A 251 -7.70 -18.90 -0.07
C PRO A 251 -9.16 -19.36 -0.09
N SER A 252 -9.92 -19.08 0.96
CA SER A 252 -11.36 -19.34 0.93
C SER A 252 -12.09 -18.35 1.82
N LEU A 253 -12.07 -17.10 1.39
CA LEU A 253 -13.28 -16.29 1.44
C LEU A 253 -13.44 -15.68 0.03
N SER A 254 -13.92 -16.49 -0.91
CA SER A 254 -14.61 -15.96 -2.07
C SER A 254 -15.89 -15.32 -1.55
N VAL A 255 -15.84 -14.03 -1.21
CA VAL A 255 -17.04 -13.21 -1.12
C VAL A 255 -17.60 -13.15 -2.54
N HIS A 256 -18.50 -14.09 -2.85
CA HIS A 256 -19.32 -14.03 -4.04
C HIS A 256 -20.27 -12.85 -3.86
N LEU A 257 -19.83 -11.67 -4.29
CA LEU A 257 -20.72 -10.54 -4.51
C LEU A 257 -21.56 -10.89 -5.75
N HIS A 258 -22.72 -11.50 -5.54
CA HIS A 258 -23.76 -11.55 -6.57
C HIS A 258 -24.30 -10.12 -6.70
N LEU A 259 -23.79 -9.39 -7.68
CA LEU A 259 -24.43 -8.19 -8.21
C LEU A 259 -25.69 -8.65 -8.96
N CYS A 260 -26.84 -8.52 -8.32
CA CYS A 260 -28.09 -8.30 -9.05
C CYS A 260 -28.25 -6.78 -9.25
#